data_AF-T0YNZ1-F1
#
_entry.id   AF-T0YNZ1-F1
#
_cell.length_a   1.000
_cell.length_b   1.000
_cell.length_c   1.000
_cell.angle_alpha   90.00
_cell.angle_beta   90.00
_cell.angle_gamma   90.00
#
_symmetry.space_group_name_H-M   'P 1'
#
loop_
_entity.id
_entity.type
_entity.pdbx_description
1 polymer ?
#
loop_
_entity_poly.entity_id
_entity_poly.type
_entity_poly.pdbx_seq_one_letter_code
_entity_poly.pdbx_strand_id
1 'polypeptide(L)'
;MDSGLMAAGWPSFLLLGVSVGALAIIVERFSVLRRKRVLPPGLLEEVLEEIGRSGVTPALVGRLSQGAPLARVLAAGLRNERHAREVMKEAIEEAGRAVVVD
;
A
#
# COMPACT_ATOMS: atom_id res chain seq x y z
N MET A 1 -45.93 19.65 -15.73
CA MET A 1 -44.47 19.84 -15.56
C MET A 1 -44.19 19.45 -14.14
N ASP A 2 -43.94 18.16 -13.99
CA ASP A 2 -44.40 17.42 -12.82
C ASP A 2 -43.34 17.55 -11.74
N SER A 3 -43.74 18.13 -10.62
CA SER A 3 -42.89 18.51 -9.49
C SER A 3 -42.39 17.27 -8.72
N GLY A 4 -41.64 16.40 -9.39
CA GLY A 4 -41.21 15.09 -8.88
C GLY A 4 -40.14 15.13 -7.77
N LEU A 5 -39.65 16.30 -7.37
CA LEU A 5 -38.62 16.41 -6.33
C LEU A 5 -39.14 16.93 -4.98
N MET A 6 -40.31 17.59 -4.94
CA MET A 6 -40.87 18.18 -3.70
C MET A 6 -41.84 17.26 -2.94
N ALA A 7 -42.15 16.07 -3.47
CA ALA A 7 -43.01 15.06 -2.81
C ALA A 7 -42.22 14.02 -1.99
N ALA A 8 -40.89 14.06 -2.05
CA ALA A 8 -40.01 13.19 -1.29
C ALA A 8 -39.92 13.70 0.16
N GLY A 9 -40.78 13.20 1.04
CA GLY A 9 -40.74 13.53 2.46
C GLY A 9 -39.40 13.18 3.12
N TRP A 10 -39.28 13.50 4.42
CA TRP A 10 -38.13 13.19 5.30
C TRP A 10 -37.36 11.87 5.03
N PRO A 11 -38.00 10.72 4.67
CA PRO A 11 -37.29 9.46 4.43
C PRO A 11 -36.26 9.49 3.29
N SER A 12 -36.45 10.32 2.27
CA SER A 12 -35.52 10.39 1.13
C SER A 12 -34.17 11.00 1.52
N PHE A 13 -34.16 11.98 2.43
CA PHE A 13 -32.94 12.57 2.97
C PHE A 13 -32.17 11.58 3.87
N LEU A 14 -32.87 10.73 4.62
CA LEU A 14 -32.23 9.66 5.39
C LEU A 14 -31.53 8.64 4.51
N LEU A 15 -32.19 8.17 3.45
CA LEU A 15 -31.60 7.22 2.50
C LEU A 15 -30.36 7.82 1.84
N LEU A 16 -30.42 9.10 1.47
CA LEU A 16 -29.28 9.82 0.92
C LEU A 16 -28.13 9.90 1.93
N GLY A 17 -28.41 10.25 3.18
CA GLY A 17 -27.41 10.29 4.25
C GLY A 17 -26.73 8.95 4.52
N VAL A 18 -27.51 7.87 4.57
CA VAL A 18 -26.98 6.50 4.75
C VAL A 18 -26.13 6.07 3.56
N SER A 19 -26.55 6.39 2.33
CA SER A 19 -25.79 6.07 1.12
C SER A 19 -24.42 6.77 1.10
N VAL A 20 -24.38 8.06 1.41
CA VAL A 20 -23.12 8.82 1.49
C VAL A 20 -22.24 8.28 2.62
N GLY A 21 -22.81 7.96 3.79
CA GLY A 21 -22.09 7.35 4.89
C GLY A 21 -21.49 5.99 4.53
N ALA A 22 -22.26 5.14 3.84
CA ALA A 22 -21.78 3.85 3.34
C ALA A 22 -20.63 4.03 2.33
N LEU A 23 -20.74 4.99 1.40
CA LEU A 23 -19.68 5.30 0.45
C LEU A 23 -18.39 5.76 1.16
N ALA A 24 -18.51 6.62 2.18
CA ALA A 24 -17.37 7.06 2.98
C ALA A 24 -16.65 5.87 3.64
N ILE A 25 -17.40 4.96 4.26
CA ILE A 25 -16.85 3.74 4.88
C ILE A 25 -16.18 2.84 3.83
N ILE A 26 -16.79 2.68 2.66
CA ILE A 26 -16.24 1.90 1.56
C ILE A 26 -14.88 2.47 1.14
N VAL A 27 -14.79 3.79 0.91
CA VAL A 27 -13.55 4.48 0.53
C VAL A 27 -12.47 4.35 1.60
N GLU A 28 -12.85 4.50 2.88
CA GLU A 28 -11.95 4.31 4.01
C GLU A 28 -11.42 2.88 4.07
N ARG A 29 -12.31 1.88 3.93
CA ARG A 29 -11.93 0.46 3.92
C ARG A 29 -11.02 0.13 2.75
N PHE A 30 -11.29 0.63 1.55
CA PHE A 30 -10.41 0.42 0.40
C PHE A 30 -9.00 0.98 0.65
N SER A 31 -8.89 2.16 1.27
CA SER A 31 -7.61 2.75 1.64
C SER A 31 -6.85 1.89 2.65
N VAL A 32 -7.53 1.37 3.68
CA VAL A 32 -6.92 0.49 4.70
C VAL A 32 -6.51 -0.87 4.12
N LEU A 33 -7.36 -1.49 3.28
CA LEU A 33 -7.05 -2.77 2.62
C LEU A 33 -5.84 -2.65 1.70
N ARG A 34 -5.77 -1.57 0.91
CA ARG A 34 -4.60 -1.28 0.07
C ARG A 34 -3.34 -1.14 0.91
N ARG A 35 -3.40 -0.39 2.02
CA ARG A 35 -2.23 -0.21 2.89
C ARG A 35 -1.75 -1.53 3.48
N LYS A 36 -2.64 -2.38 3.99
CA LYS A 36 -2.27 -3.71 4.52
C LYS A 36 -1.69 -4.65 3.45
N ARG A 37 -2.10 -4.52 2.19
CA ARG A 37 -1.57 -5.32 1.07
C ARG A 37 -0.24 -4.80 0.51
N VAL A 38 -0.07 -3.47 0.46
CA VAL A 38 1.11 -2.81 -0.11
C VAL A 38 2.25 -2.70 0.91
N LEU A 39 1.89 -2.37 2.15
CA LEU A 39 2.79 -2.20 3.28
C LEU A 39 2.19 -2.91 4.50
N PRO A 40 2.46 -4.21 4.66
CA PRO A 40 2.09 -4.94 5.86
C PRO A 40 2.60 -4.21 7.11
N PRO A 41 1.78 -4.06 8.15
CA PRO A 41 2.22 -3.40 9.38
C PRO A 41 3.41 -4.17 9.98
N GLY A 42 4.46 -3.46 10.41
CA GLY A 42 5.65 -4.06 11.01
C GLY A 42 6.69 -4.58 10.02
N LEU A 43 6.45 -4.50 8.71
CA LEU A 43 7.39 -5.02 7.70
C LEU A 43 8.79 -4.40 7.84
N LEU A 44 8.85 -3.08 7.99
CA LEU A 44 10.14 -2.37 8.06
C LEU A 44 10.86 -2.72 9.36
N GLU A 45 10.16 -2.71 10.48
CA GLU A 45 10.69 -3.07 11.79
C GLU A 45 11.26 -4.49 11.78
N GLU A 46 10.51 -5.47 11.24
CA GLU A 46 10.94 -6.87 11.14
C GLU A 46 12.21 -7.01 10.28
N VAL A 47 12.27 -6.30 9.16
CA VAL A 47 13.46 -6.32 8.29
C VAL A 47 14.66 -5.68 8.98
N LEU A 48 14.50 -4.51 9.60
CA LEU A 48 15.58 -3.83 10.31
C LEU A 48 16.11 -4.68 11.46
N GLU A 49 15.24 -5.37 12.19
CA GLU A 49 15.66 -6.30 13.23
C GLU A 49 16.48 -7.48 12.67
N GLU A 50 16.04 -8.08 11.56
CA GLU A 50 16.77 -9.18 10.93
C GLU A 50 18.14 -8.73 10.40
N ILE A 51 18.21 -7.54 9.79
CA ILE A 51 19.47 -6.93 9.36
C ILE A 51 20.38 -6.66 10.56
N GLY A 52 19.83 -6.18 11.68
CA GLY A 52 20.61 -5.97 12.90
C GLY A 52 21.19 -7.25 13.49
N ARG A 53 20.49 -8.39 13.33
CA ARG A 53 20.92 -9.69 13.86
C ARG A 53 21.91 -10.44 12.96
N SER A 54 21.68 -10.42 11.65
CA SER A 54 22.40 -11.30 10.70
C SER A 54 22.95 -10.57 9.49
N GLY A 55 22.80 -9.24 9.44
CA GLY A 55 23.11 -8.45 8.26
C GLY A 55 22.15 -8.77 7.12
N VAL A 56 22.51 -8.31 5.93
CA VAL A 56 21.71 -8.58 4.73
C VAL A 56 22.12 -9.90 4.13
N THR A 57 21.16 -10.82 4.11
CA THR A 57 21.36 -12.18 3.62
C THR A 57 20.61 -12.40 2.31
N PRO A 58 21.08 -13.32 1.44
CA PRO A 58 20.34 -13.71 0.24
C PRO A 58 18.94 -14.26 0.56
N ALA A 59 18.78 -14.92 1.71
CA ALA A 59 17.49 -15.43 2.17
C ALA A 59 16.49 -14.31 2.48
N LEU A 60 16.91 -13.27 3.21
CA LEU A 60 16.11 -12.08 3.50
C LEU A 60 15.67 -11.39 2.20
N VAL A 61 16.63 -11.14 1.31
CA VAL A 61 16.38 -10.52 0.00
C VAL A 61 15.41 -11.35 -0.84
N GLY A 62 15.61 -12.67 -0.88
CA GLY A 62 14.74 -13.60 -1.60
C GLY A 62 13.30 -13.57 -1.08
N ARG A 63 13.13 -13.59 0.25
CA ARG A 63 11.81 -13.50 0.90
C ARG A 63 11.10 -12.19 0.59
N LEU A 64 11.80 -11.06 0.70
CA LEU A 64 11.25 -9.74 0.41
C LEU A 64 10.85 -9.57 -1.07
N SER A 65 11.57 -10.23 -1.98
CA SER A 65 11.28 -10.18 -3.43
C SER A 65 9.99 -10.90 -3.83
N GLN A 66 9.48 -11.79 -2.98
CA GLN A 66 8.21 -12.50 -3.19
C GLN A 66 7.08 -11.93 -2.32
N GLY A 67 7.37 -10.87 -1.55
CA GLY A 67 6.45 -10.26 -0.61
C GLY A 67 5.58 -9.17 -1.23
N ALA A 68 5.01 -8.36 -0.34
CA ALA A 68 4.23 -7.18 -0.72
C ALA A 68 5.04 -6.20 -1.61
N PRO A 69 4.36 -5.34 -2.40
CA PRO A 69 5.01 -4.33 -3.24
C PRO A 69 6.15 -3.56 -2.56
N LEU A 70 5.96 -3.05 -1.33
CA LEU A 70 7.04 -2.34 -0.63
C LEU A 70 8.21 -3.27 -0.27
N ALA A 71 7.94 -4.53 0.09
CA ALA A 71 8.98 -5.52 0.37
C ALA A 71 9.86 -5.76 -0.87
N ARG A 72 9.25 -5.81 -2.06
CA ARG A 72 9.97 -5.94 -3.35
C ARG A 72 10.89 -4.74 -3.61
N VAL A 73 10.41 -3.52 -3.35
CA VAL A 73 11.22 -2.29 -3.46
C VAL A 73 12.38 -2.31 -2.46
N LEU A 74 12.12 -2.72 -1.21
CA LEU A 74 13.15 -2.84 -0.19
C LEU A 74 14.20 -3.89 -0.59
N ALA A 75 13.78 -5.03 -1.15
CA ALA A 75 14.69 -6.06 -1.65
C ALA A 75 15.63 -5.53 -2.75
N ALA A 76 15.14 -4.65 -3.63
CA ALA A 76 15.97 -4.01 -4.66
C ALA A 76 17.05 -3.10 -4.04
N GLY A 77 16.70 -2.34 -3.00
CA GLY A 77 17.67 -1.55 -2.24
C GLY A 77 18.70 -2.43 -1.52
N LEU A 78 18.26 -3.45 -0.79
CA LEU A 78 19.14 -4.35 -0.03
C LEU A 78 20.08 -5.16 -0.94
N ARG A 79 19.64 -5.59 -2.13
CA ARG A 79 20.54 -6.20 -3.14
C ARG A 79 21.71 -5.30 -3.52
N ASN A 80 21.49 -3.98 -3.48
CA ASN A 80 22.43 -2.98 -3.95
C ASN A 80 23.09 -2.17 -2.82
N GLU A 81 22.92 -2.56 -1.56
CA GLU A 81 23.39 -1.80 -0.40
C GLU A 81 24.90 -1.53 -0.38
N ARG A 82 25.69 -2.41 -1.01
CA ARG A 82 27.16 -2.33 -1.07
C ARG A 82 27.64 -1.54 -2.29
N HIS A 83 26.73 -1.16 -3.18
CA HIS A 83 27.05 -0.38 -4.37
C HIS A 83 27.01 1.12 -4.05
N ALA A 84 27.48 1.92 -5.01
CA ALA A 84 27.37 3.36 -4.91
C ALA A 84 25.92 3.79 -4.73
N ARG A 85 25.71 4.87 -3.98
CA ARG A 85 24.37 5.40 -3.66
C ARG A 85 23.49 5.58 -4.89
N GLU A 86 24.06 6.03 -6.01
CA GLU A 86 23.31 6.23 -7.26
C GLU A 86 22.78 4.92 -7.84
N VAL A 87 23.57 3.84 -7.80
CA VAL A 87 23.13 2.51 -8.25
C VAL A 87 21.99 1.98 -7.37
N MET A 88 22.14 2.11 -6.04
CA MET A 88 21.09 1.70 -5.12
C MET A 88 19.80 2.52 -5.32
N LYS A 89 19.93 3.83 -5.51
CA LYS A 89 18.80 4.73 -5.79
C LYS A 89 18.09 4.34 -7.08
N GLU A 90 18.84 4.14 -8.17
CA GLU A 90 18.29 3.76 -9.47
C GLU A 90 17.54 2.42 -9.38
N ALA A 91 18.11 1.42 -8.69
CA ALA A 91 17.46 0.14 -8.46
C ALA A 91 16.16 0.26 -7.65
N ILE A 92 16.12 1.13 -6.63
CA ILE A 92 14.91 1.40 -5.83
C ILE A 92 13.84 2.08 -6.70
N GLU A 93 14.22 3.08 -7.50
CA GLU A 93 13.27 3.78 -8.38
C GLU A 93 12.72 2.87 -9.47
N GLU A 94 13.54 2.00 -10.05
CA GLU A 94 13.12 1.04 -11.07
C GLU A 94 12.15 0.00 -10.48
N ALA A 95 12.48 -0.58 -9.32
CA ALA A 95 11.58 -1.49 -8.62
C ALA A 95 10.27 -0.79 -8.23
N GLY A 96 10.34 0.47 -7.79
CA GLY A 96 9.18 1.31 -7.48
C GLY A 96 8.27 1.50 -8.68
N ARG A 97 8.82 1.75 -9.87
CA ARG A 97 8.05 1.82 -11.12
C ARG A 97 7.45 0.46 -11.48
N ALA A 98 8.20 -0.61 -11.35
CA ALA A 98 7.74 -1.96 -11.68
C ALA A 98 6.52 -2.38 -10.84
N VAL A 99 6.53 -2.13 -9.52
CA VAL A 99 5.42 -2.53 -8.63
C VAL A 99 4.16 -1.66 -8.75
N VAL A 100 4.24 -0.53 -9.46
CA VAL A 100 3.05 0.30 -9.78
C VAL A 100 2.34 -0.23 -11.03
N VAL A 101 3.08 -0.91 -11.91
CA VAL A 101 2.58 -1.47 -13.18
C VAL A 101 2.01 -2.88 -12.99
N ASP A 102 2.49 -3.62 -11.98
CA ASP A 102 2.12 -4.98 -11.59
C ASP A 102 0.86 -5.00 -10.68
#